data_AF-A0A5J6GTT1-F1
#
_entry.id   AF-A0A5J6GTT1-F1
#
_cell.length_a   1.000
_cell.length_b   1.000
_cell.length_c   1.000
_cell.angle_alpha   90.00
_cell.angle_beta   90.00
_cell.angle_gamma   90.00
#
_symmetry.space_group_name_H-M   'P 1'
#
loop_
_entity.id
_entity.type
_entity.pdbx_description
1 polymer ?
#
loop_
_entity_poly.entity_id
_entity_poly.type
_entity_poly.pdbx_seq_one_letter_code
_entity_poly.pdbx_strand_id
1 'polypeptide(L)'
;MRINHFWAVHHKAWQLANRKIREGRTRGHVGLWHGTYIALKGSYESIYFDMPPTGLAAAHGTLPLERRGRRAAERFAHRSA
;
A
#
# COMPACT_ATOMS: atom_id res chain seq x y z
N MET A 1 5.95 -7.39 15.57
CA MET A 1 6.78 -6.96 14.41
C MET A 1 7.19 -5.51 14.62
N ARG A 2 8.48 -5.24 14.86
CA ARG A 2 9.01 -3.89 15.16
C ARG A 2 9.48 -3.24 13.86
N ILE A 3 8.67 -2.35 13.29
CA ILE A 3 8.95 -1.63 12.03
C ILE A 3 9.85 -0.43 12.34
N ASN A 4 11.06 -0.64 12.85
CA ASN A 4 11.97 0.47 13.20
C ASN A 4 13.16 0.60 12.22
N HIS A 5 13.49 -0.46 11.47
CA HIS A 5 14.65 -0.46 10.56
C HIS A 5 14.33 0.14 9.18
N PHE A 6 13.08 0.06 8.72
CA PHE A 6 12.68 0.52 7.38
C PHE A 6 12.57 2.05 7.28
N TRP A 7 12.19 2.72 8.38
CA TRP A 7 11.98 4.17 8.44
C TRP A 7 13.26 4.98 8.22
N ALA A 8 14.37 4.56 8.84
CA ALA A 8 15.65 5.27 8.71
C ALA A 8 16.20 5.22 7.28
N VAL A 9 15.99 4.09 6.58
CA VAL A 9 16.43 3.91 5.18
C VAL A 9 15.53 4.71 4.24
N HIS A 10 14.21 4.66 4.44
CA HIS A 10 13.24 5.38 3.62
C HIS A 10 13.46 6.90 3.68
N HIS A 11 13.60 7.46 4.88
CA HIS A 11 13.83 8.89 5.06
C HIS A 11 15.15 9.35 4.39
N LYS A 12 16.24 8.61 4.57
CA LYS A 12 17.51 8.90 3.90
C LYS A 12 17.39 8.82 2.38
N ALA A 13 16.70 7.83 1.84
CA ALA A 13 16.48 7.70 0.40
C ALA A 13 15.74 8.92 -0.17
N TRP A 14 14.68 9.38 0.50
CA TRP A 14 13.97 10.60 0.10
C TRP A 14 14.84 11.85 0.15
N GLN A 15 15.67 12.01 1.20
CA GLN A 15 16.61 13.13 1.28
C GLN A 15 17.59 13.15 0.10
N LEU A 16 18.16 11.98 -0.26
CA LEU A 16 19.07 11.84 -1.39
C LEU A 16 18.38 12.19 -2.71
N ALA A 17 17.14 11.72 -2.90
CA ALA A 17 16.38 11.94 -4.11
C ALA A 17 16.01 13.43 -4.26
N ASN A 18 15.53 14.06 -3.19
CA ASN A 18 15.22 15.50 -3.14
C ASN A 18 16.44 16.36 -3.46
N ARG A 19 17.62 15.99 -2.96
CA ARG A 19 18.87 16.70 -3.28
C ARG A 19 19.19 16.62 -4.78
N LYS A 20 19.15 15.43 -5.38
CA LYS A 20 19.44 15.25 -6.81
C LYS A 20 18.45 16.01 -7.71
N ILE A 21 17.17 16.05 -7.32
CA ILE A 21 16.14 16.84 -8.01
C ILE A 21 16.49 18.33 -7.96
N ARG A 22 16.86 18.85 -6.78
CA ARG A 22 17.25 20.26 -6.60
C ARG A 22 18.50 20.63 -7.41
N GLU A 23 19.46 19.71 -7.52
CA GLU A 23 20.67 19.85 -8.35
C GLU A 23 20.37 19.75 -9.86
N GLY A 24 19.12 19.51 -10.28
CA GLY A 24 18.73 19.38 -11.68
C GLY A 24 19.14 18.06 -12.34
N ARG A 25 19.71 17.12 -11.58
CA ARG A 25 20.36 15.90 -12.09
C ARG A 25 19.40 14.83 -12.60
N THR A 26 18.10 14.97 -12.33
CA THR A 26 17.07 13.99 -12.73
C THR A 26 16.03 14.57 -13.68
N ARG A 27 16.14 15.86 -14.03
CA ARG A 27 15.13 16.54 -14.85
C ARG A 27 15.02 15.88 -16.22
N GLY A 28 13.81 15.43 -16.58
CA GLY A 28 13.55 14.76 -17.86
C GLY A 28 13.97 13.29 -17.93
N HIS A 29 14.53 12.72 -16.85
CA HIS A 29 14.99 11.33 -16.83
C HIS A 29 14.15 10.44 -15.91
N VAL A 30 13.90 10.88 -14.67
CA VAL A 30 13.20 10.07 -13.65
C VAL A 30 12.34 10.98 -12.77
N GLY A 31 11.09 10.58 -12.53
CA GLY A 31 10.16 11.21 -11.60
C GLY A 31 9.94 10.38 -10.33
N LEU A 32 9.58 11.03 -9.22
CA LEU A 32 9.17 10.37 -7.97
C LEU A 32 7.69 10.62 -7.73
N TRP A 33 6.98 9.59 -7.24
CA TRP A 33 5.58 9.66 -6.85
C TRP A 33 5.42 9.06 -5.44
N HIS A 34 4.52 9.64 -4.65
CA HIS A 34 4.13 9.11 -3.35
C HIS A 34 2.63 9.36 -3.11
N GLY A 35 1.84 8.29 -3.12
CA GLY A 35 0.41 8.34 -2.80
C GLY A 35 0.17 7.98 -1.34
N THR A 36 -0.57 8.81 -0.61
CA THR A 36 -1.01 8.50 0.76
C THR A 36 -2.51 8.73 0.85
N TYR A 37 -3.22 7.70 1.28
CA TYR A 37 -4.68 7.72 1.40
C TYR A 37 -5.07 7.48 2.85
N ILE A 38 -6.07 8.24 3.30
CA ILE A 38 -6.79 7.91 4.53
C ILE A 38 -7.90 6.93 4.13
N ALA A 39 -7.68 5.64 4.41
CA ALA A 39 -8.69 4.62 4.21
C ALA A 39 -9.48 4.42 5.51
N LEU A 40 -10.79 4.72 5.47
CA LEU A 40 -11.67 4.45 6.59
C LEU A 40 -11.85 2.95 6.78
N LYS A 41 -12.18 2.53 8.01
CA LYS A 41 -12.52 1.13 8.28
C LYS A 41 -13.62 0.68 7.32
N GLY A 42 -13.36 -0.39 6.57
CA GLY A 42 -14.31 -0.96 5.61
C GLY A 42 -14.37 -0.25 4.25
N SER A 43 -13.54 0.76 3.97
CA SER A 43 -13.50 1.45 2.68
C SER A 43 -12.37 0.98 1.75
N TYR A 44 -11.77 -0.17 2.02
CA TYR A 44 -10.72 -0.76 1.21
C TYR A 44 -10.82 -2.29 1.19
N GLU A 45 -10.41 -2.90 0.07
CA GLU A 45 -10.20 -4.34 -0.05
C GLU A 45 -8.96 -4.62 -0.89
N SER A 46 -8.37 -5.80 -0.74
CA SER A 46 -7.27 -6.29 -1.58
C SER A 46 -7.53 -7.75 -1.88
N ILE A 47 -7.50 -8.11 -3.17
CA ILE A 47 -7.81 -9.44 -3.67
C ILE A 47 -6.55 -10.00 -4.31
N TYR A 48 -6.23 -11.24 -3.96
CA TYR A 48 -5.05 -11.95 -4.41
C TYR A 48 -5.53 -13.18 -5.18
N PHE A 49 -5.06 -13.33 -6.43
CA PHE A 49 -5.45 -14.44 -7.31
C PHE A 49 -4.19 -15.15 -7.79
N ASP A 50 -4.14 -16.46 -7.56
CA ASP A 50 -3.04 -17.35 -7.98
C ASP A 50 -1.63 -16.81 -7.68
N MET A 51 -1.45 -16.27 -6.47
CA MET A 51 -0.18 -15.69 -6.03
C MET A 51 0.02 -15.88 -4.52
N PRO A 52 1.27 -15.95 -4.04
CA PRO A 52 1.55 -15.99 -2.62
C PRO A 52 0.99 -14.77 -1.87
N PRO A 53 0.70 -14.88 -0.57
CA PRO A 53 0.34 -13.73 0.25
C PRO A 53 1.44 -12.66 0.24
N THR A 54 1.11 -11.46 -0.22
CA THR A 54 2.01 -10.29 -0.22
C THR A 54 1.28 -9.06 0.33
N GLY A 55 2.00 -8.02 0.73
CA GLY A 55 1.39 -6.78 1.22
C GLY A 55 0.43 -7.01 2.40
N LEU A 56 -0.82 -6.56 2.27
CA LEU A 56 -1.85 -6.70 3.31
C LEU A 56 -2.18 -8.16 3.65
N ALA A 57 -2.22 -9.07 2.67
CA ALA A 57 -2.44 -10.50 2.93
C ALA A 57 -1.33 -11.12 3.78
N ALA A 58 -0.07 -10.72 3.58
CA ALA A 58 1.03 -11.18 4.40
C ALA A 58 0.96 -10.60 5.84
N ALA A 59 0.48 -9.37 5.98
CA ALA A 59 0.39 -8.69 7.27
C ALA A 59 -0.82 -9.11 8.12
N HIS A 60 -1.96 -9.40 7.49
CA HIS A 60 -3.24 -9.65 8.17
C HIS A 60 -3.88 -11.02 7.88
N GLY A 61 -3.29 -11.82 6.99
CA GLY A 61 -3.90 -13.05 6.49
C GLY A 61 -4.93 -12.82 5.39
N THR A 62 -5.55 -13.92 4.93
CA THR A 62 -6.58 -13.92 3.89
C THR A 62 -7.85 -14.63 4.33
N LEU A 63 -8.94 -14.39 3.62
CA LEU A 63 -10.25 -15.01 3.83
C LEU A 63 -10.84 -15.38 2.46
N PRO A 64 -11.66 -16.44 2.35
CA PRO A 64 -12.35 -16.77 1.10
C PRO A 64 -13.20 -15.59 0.60
N LEU A 65 -13.09 -15.27 -0.69
CA LEU A 65 -13.71 -14.07 -1.28
C LEU A 65 -15.25 -14.12 -1.20
N GLU A 66 -15.85 -15.26 -1.53
CA GLU A 66 -17.31 -15.41 -1.57
C GLU A 66 -18.01 -15.20 -0.22
N ARG A 67 -17.27 -15.27 0.90
CA ARG A 67 -17.86 -15.17 2.25
C ARG A 67 -18.59 -13.85 2.51
N ARG A 68 -18.30 -12.78 1.75
CA ARG A 68 -18.91 -11.45 1.91
C ARG A 68 -19.67 -10.96 0.68
N GLY A 69 -19.84 -11.80 -0.35
CA GLY A 69 -20.52 -11.44 -1.60
C GLY A 69 -19.64 -11.54 -2.84
N ARG A 70 -20.29 -11.60 -4.01
CA ARG A 70 -19.67 -11.79 -5.32
C ARG A 70 -19.21 -10.45 -5.93
N ARG A 71 -19.86 -9.35 -5.58
CA ARG A 71 -19.54 -7.99 -6.08
C ARG A 71 -18.89 -7.15 -4.99
N ALA A 72 -18.06 -6.18 -5.40
CA ALA A 72 -17.42 -5.24 -4.47
C ALA A 72 -18.46 -4.47 -3.63
N ALA A 73 -19.57 -4.03 -4.26
CA ALA A 73 -20.67 -3.37 -3.56
C ALA A 73 -21.26 -4.22 -2.41
N GLU A 74 -21.39 -5.53 -2.61
CA GLU A 74 -21.90 -6.45 -1.58
C GLU A 74 -20.88 -6.59 -0.43
N ARG A 75 -19.59 -6.73 -0.77
CA ARG A 75 -18.52 -6.84 0.23
C ARG A 75 -18.32 -5.56 1.04
N PHE A 76 -18.47 -4.40 0.43
CA PHE A 76 -18.43 -3.10 1.11
C PHE A 76 -19.70 -2.80 1.91
N ALA A 77 -20.85 -3.35 1.52
CA ALA A 77 -22.09 -3.25 2.29
C ALA A 77 -22.05 -4.10 3.58
N HIS A 78 -21.17 -5.11 3.65
CA HIS A 78 -20.99 -5.93 4.84
C HIS A 78 -20.37 -5.11 5.98
N ARG A 79 -21.21 -4.64 6.90
CA ARG A 79 -20.77 -4.01 8.15
C ARG A 79 -20.44 -5.10 9.17
N SER A 80 -19.24 -5.05 9.73
CA SER A 80 -18.92 -5.84 10.93
C SER A 80 -19.75 -5.28 12.08
N ALA A 81 -20.51 -6.14 12.77
CA ALA A 81 -21.24 -5.81 14.00
C ALA A 81 -20.31 -5.19 15.06
#